data_AF-A0AAP3VNH4-F1
#
_entry.id   AF-A0AAP3VNH4-F1
#
_cell.length_a   1.000
_cell.length_b   1.000
_cell.length_c   1.000
_cell.angle_alpha   90.00
_cell.angle_beta   90.00
_cell.angle_gamma   90.00
#
_symmetry.space_group_name_H-M   'P 1'
#
loop_
_entity.id
_entity.type
_entity.pdbx_description
1 polymer ?
#
loop_
_entity_poly.entity_id
_entity_poly.type
_entity_poly.pdbx_seq_one_letter_code
_entity_poly.pdbx_strand_id
1 'polypeptide(L)'
;MLTRNKETLCWELSGEKSPEYTEPPEPVLEAIGNFITADNPTWEGTATELIEKLELDIKPNALSLKLNINAGKLYNLFFVQYSNSRSHKGRKITLRYDEDHPIIVEPESDTDDTAEDEFQYQPVDGDPKATVCYVRGDSGNKSFHDMTDAEKENFLVTSY
;
A
#
# COMPACT_ATOMS: atom_id res chain seq x y z
N MET A 1 19.71 11.63 19.07
CA MET A 1 20.93 12.36 18.63
C MET A 1 22.13 11.42 18.58
N LEU A 2 23.14 11.69 17.74
CA LEU A 2 24.35 10.86 17.63
C LEU A 2 25.48 11.47 18.47
N THR A 3 26.02 10.72 19.43
CA THR A 3 27.10 11.17 20.31
C THR A 3 28.35 10.33 20.06
N ARG A 4 29.49 10.97 19.81
CA ARG A 4 30.76 10.26 19.59
C ARG A 4 31.37 9.86 20.93
N ASN A 5 31.52 8.57 21.18
CA ASN A 5 32.28 8.05 22.30
C ASN A 5 33.78 8.21 22.01
N LYS A 6 34.51 8.90 22.90
CA LYS A 6 35.94 9.22 22.72
C LYS A 6 36.88 8.06 23.09
N GLU A 7 36.40 7.07 23.83
CA GLU A 7 37.19 5.92 24.29
C GLU A 7 37.13 4.77 23.30
N THR A 8 35.95 4.51 22.75
CA THR A 8 35.73 3.45 21.75
C THR A 8 35.82 3.96 20.31
N LEU A 9 35.83 5.29 20.12
CA LEU A 9 35.76 5.98 18.83
C LEU A 9 34.49 5.64 18.02
N CYS A 10 33.50 5.00 18.65
CA CYS A 10 32.23 4.65 18.03
C CYS A 10 31.20 5.78 18.20
N TRP A 11 30.21 5.78 17.31
CA TRP A 11 29.03 6.63 17.43
C TRP A 11 27.94 5.91 18.22
N GLU A 12 27.50 6.50 19.31
CA GLU A 12 26.39 6.02 20.12
C GLU A 12 25.11 6.76 19.71
N LEU A 13 24.09 6.00 19.35
CA LEU A 13 22.76 6.52 19.07
C LEU A 13 22.02 6.69 20.39
N SER A 14 21.92 7.92 20.88
CA SER A 14 20.99 8.23 21.97
C SER A 14 19.57 8.12 21.43
N GLY A 15 18.90 7.03 21.83
CA GLY A 15 17.58 6.61 21.39
C GLY A 15 16.47 7.50 21.95
N GLU A 16 16.40 8.73 21.47
CA GLU A 16 15.09 9.40 21.41
C GLU A 16 14.35 8.78 20.23
N LYS A 17 13.20 8.14 20.51
CA LYS A 17 12.30 7.65 19.47
C LYS A 17 11.99 8.84 18.57
N SER A 18 12.38 8.76 17.30
CA SER A 18 12.01 9.79 16.32
C SER A 18 10.50 9.99 16.40
N PRO A 19 9.98 11.23 16.38
CA PRO A 19 8.56 11.42 16.18
C PRO A 19 8.15 10.64 14.93
N GLU A 20 7.03 9.94 15.04
CA GLU A 20 6.45 9.18 13.93
C GLU A 20 6.20 10.17 12.80
N TYR A 21 6.90 9.99 11.68
CA TYR A 21 6.71 10.85 10.53
C TYR A 21 5.35 10.51 9.91
N THR A 22 4.35 11.34 10.19
CA THR A 22 3.08 11.32 9.47
C THR A 22 3.19 12.26 8.28
N GLU A 23 2.91 11.76 7.08
CA GLU A 23 2.83 12.60 5.89
C GLU A 23 1.79 13.72 6.14
N PRO A 24 2.16 15.01 5.97
CA PRO A 24 1.21 16.09 6.16
C PRO A 24 -0.03 15.89 5.29
N PRO A 25 -1.24 16.14 5.80
CA PRO A 25 -2.46 15.95 5.04
C PRO A 25 -2.47 16.87 3.81
N GLU A 26 -2.78 16.30 2.65
CA GLU A 26 -2.88 17.05 1.39
C GLU A 26 -4.19 17.86 1.39
N PRO A 27 -4.12 19.21 1.38
CA PRO A 27 -5.31 20.06 1.58
C PRO A 27 -6.38 19.88 0.49
N VAL A 28 -5.96 19.50 -0.73
CA VAL A 28 -6.86 19.21 -1.85
C VAL A 28 -7.69 17.95 -1.59
N LEU A 29 -7.09 16.91 -0.97
CA LEU A 29 -7.81 15.67 -0.68
C LEU A 29 -8.81 15.87 0.44
N GLU A 30 -8.41 16.61 1.48
CA GLU A 30 -9.29 16.98 2.59
C GLU A 30 -10.50 17.81 2.11
N ALA A 31 -10.26 18.81 1.25
CA ALA A 31 -11.35 19.59 0.66
C ALA A 31 -12.34 18.73 -0.13
N ILE A 32 -11.85 17.75 -0.89
CA ILE A 32 -12.70 16.84 -1.67
C ILE A 32 -13.44 15.85 -0.75
N GLY A 33 -12.77 15.30 0.26
CA GLY A 33 -13.36 14.40 1.24
C GLY A 33 -14.45 15.07 2.07
N ASN A 34 -14.28 16.35 2.40
CA ASN A 34 -15.30 17.14 3.08
C ASN A 34 -16.48 17.52 2.17
N PHE A 35 -16.25 17.58 0.86
CA PHE A 35 -17.26 17.94 -0.13
C PHE A 35 -18.13 16.75 -0.57
N ILE A 36 -17.55 15.55 -0.64
CA ILE A 36 -18.25 14.31 -1.01
C ILE A 36 -18.47 13.49 0.26
N THR A 37 -19.69 13.57 0.78
CA THR A 37 -20.12 12.93 2.01
C THR A 37 -21.36 12.07 1.76
N ALA A 38 -21.85 11.35 2.77
CA ALA A 38 -23.08 10.56 2.66
C ALA A 38 -24.30 11.41 2.21
N ASP A 39 -24.37 12.69 2.61
CA ASP A 39 -25.44 13.61 2.20
C ASP A 39 -25.34 14.05 0.73
N ASN A 40 -24.13 14.06 0.16
CA ASN A 40 -23.85 14.40 -1.22
C ASN A 40 -22.89 13.37 -1.85
N PRO A 41 -23.40 12.17 -2.17
CA PRO A 41 -22.55 11.01 -2.44
C PRO A 41 -21.98 10.99 -3.85
N THR A 42 -22.32 11.95 -4.73
CA THR A 42 -21.84 11.91 -6.12
C THR A 42 -21.63 13.31 -6.68
N TRP A 43 -20.52 13.48 -7.38
CA TRP A 43 -20.24 14.69 -8.13
C TRP A 43 -19.66 14.35 -9.50
N GLU A 44 -20.09 15.09 -10.52
CA GLU A 44 -19.55 15.00 -11.87
C GLU A 44 -19.34 16.38 -12.46
N GLY A 45 -18.21 16.56 -13.16
CA GLY A 45 -17.91 17.82 -13.83
C GLY A 45 -16.51 17.84 -14.42
N THR A 46 -16.12 19.01 -14.88
CA THR A 46 -14.76 19.29 -15.33
C THR A 46 -13.85 19.65 -14.15
N ALA A 47 -12.53 19.51 -14.34
CA ALA A 47 -11.57 19.89 -13.30
C ALA A 47 -11.69 21.38 -12.89
N THR A 48 -12.04 22.26 -13.83
CA THR A 48 -12.25 23.69 -13.54
C THR A 48 -13.47 23.91 -12.67
N GLU A 49 -14.60 23.27 -12.98
CA GLU A 49 -15.81 23.37 -12.16
C GLU A 49 -15.58 22.84 -10.73
N LEU A 50 -14.76 21.79 -10.58
CA LEU A 50 -14.39 21.28 -9.26
C LEU A 50 -13.55 22.30 -8.47
N ILE A 51 -12.60 22.95 -9.14
CA ILE A 51 -11.74 23.99 -8.55
C ILE A 51 -12.57 25.18 -8.08
N GLU A 52 -13.50 25.65 -8.92
CA GLU A 52 -14.38 26.78 -8.58
C GLU A 52 -15.31 26.43 -7.41
N LYS A 53 -15.85 25.19 -7.38
CA LYS A 53 -16.69 24.69 -6.30
C LYS A 53 -15.98 24.60 -4.95
N LEU A 54 -14.70 24.23 -4.96
CA LEU A 54 -13.89 24.04 -3.76
C LEU A 54 -13.02 25.27 -3.43
N GLU A 55 -13.11 26.33 -4.23
CA GLU A 55 -12.31 27.55 -4.13
C GLU A 55 -10.79 27.28 -4.03
N LEU A 56 -10.31 26.29 -4.79
CA LEU A 56 -8.89 25.87 -4.75
C LEU A 56 -8.01 26.75 -5.64
N ASP A 57 -6.88 27.24 -5.13
CA ASP A 57 -5.87 27.92 -5.96
C ASP A 57 -4.91 26.91 -6.62
N ILE A 58 -5.43 26.12 -7.56
CA ILE A 58 -4.64 25.14 -8.32
C ILE A 58 -5.08 25.07 -9.79
N LYS A 59 -4.14 24.77 -10.69
CA LYS A 59 -4.45 24.58 -12.11
C LYS A 59 -5.26 23.29 -12.35
N PRO A 60 -6.24 23.27 -13.27
CA PRO A 60 -7.06 22.08 -13.57
C PRO A 60 -6.26 20.82 -13.94
N ASN A 61 -5.14 20.98 -14.65
CA ASN A 61 -4.24 19.88 -14.98
C ASN A 61 -3.52 19.32 -13.75
N ALA A 62 -3.12 20.19 -12.83
CA ALA A 62 -2.46 19.79 -11.58
C ALA A 62 -3.45 19.12 -10.62
N LEU A 63 -4.70 19.59 -10.55
CA LEU A 63 -5.78 18.89 -9.85
C LEU A 63 -5.96 17.47 -10.39
N SER A 64 -6.07 17.33 -11.71
CA SER A 64 -6.22 16.02 -12.36
C SER A 64 -5.06 15.08 -12.03
N LEU A 65 -3.82 15.59 -12.06
CA LEU A 65 -2.63 14.82 -11.69
C LEU A 65 -2.66 14.40 -10.21
N LYS A 66 -2.98 15.33 -9.29
CA LYS A 66 -3.10 15.02 -7.86
C LYS A 66 -4.15 13.95 -7.60
N LEU A 67 -5.31 14.03 -8.26
CA LEU A 67 -6.36 13.02 -8.15
C LEU A 67 -5.92 11.66 -8.68
N ASN A 68 -5.22 11.62 -9.82
CA ASN A 68 -4.69 10.36 -10.35
C ASN A 68 -3.67 9.71 -9.40
N ILE A 69 -2.76 10.51 -8.83
CA ILE A 69 -1.72 10.02 -7.91
C ILE A 69 -2.34 9.54 -6.60
N ASN A 70 -3.28 10.30 -6.06
CA ASN A 70 -3.85 10.08 -4.73
C ASN A 70 -5.18 9.34 -4.74
N ALA A 71 -5.59 8.72 -5.85
CA ALA A 71 -6.87 8.04 -5.95
C ALA A 71 -7.05 6.97 -4.85
N GLY A 72 -5.99 6.20 -4.56
CA GLY A 72 -6.01 5.21 -3.48
C GLY A 72 -6.12 5.85 -2.09
N LYS A 73 -5.38 6.93 -1.84
CA LYS A 73 -5.47 7.69 -0.57
C LYS A 73 -6.86 8.28 -0.38
N LEU A 74 -7.45 8.82 -1.44
CA LEU A 74 -8.79 9.40 -1.42
C LEU A 74 -9.85 8.35 -1.07
N TYR A 75 -9.73 7.14 -1.63
CA TYR A 75 -10.62 6.04 -1.31
C TYR A 75 -10.44 5.55 0.14
N ASN A 76 -9.19 5.33 0.58
CA ASN A 76 -8.92 4.77 1.90
C ASN A 76 -9.28 5.71 3.06
N LEU A 77 -9.08 7.03 2.88
CA LEU A 77 -9.27 8.01 3.96
C LEU A 77 -10.67 8.62 3.97
N PHE A 78 -11.27 8.82 2.80
CA PHE A 78 -12.53 9.56 2.66
C PHE A 78 -13.65 8.73 2.04
N PHE A 79 -13.36 7.48 1.65
CA PHE A 79 -14.32 6.60 0.98
C PHE A 79 -14.83 7.17 -0.35
N VAL A 80 -14.01 8.00 -1.01
CA VAL A 80 -14.37 8.62 -2.29
C VAL A 80 -13.65 7.93 -3.43
N GLN A 81 -14.43 7.28 -4.29
CA GLN A 81 -13.97 6.69 -5.53
C GLN A 81 -13.84 7.75 -6.61
N TYR A 82 -12.65 7.83 -7.19
CA TYR A 82 -12.32 8.73 -8.29
C TYR A 82 -12.30 7.99 -9.63
N SER A 83 -12.90 8.60 -10.66
CA SER A 83 -12.72 8.17 -12.04
C SER A 83 -12.65 9.35 -13.01
N ASN A 84 -11.98 9.12 -14.15
CA ASN A 84 -11.82 10.10 -15.20
C ASN A 84 -12.23 9.49 -16.54
N SER A 85 -13.08 10.17 -17.29
CA SER A 85 -13.50 9.77 -18.62
C SER A 85 -13.19 10.85 -19.66
N ARG A 86 -12.92 10.41 -20.88
CA ARG A 86 -12.73 11.29 -22.04
C ARG A 86 -13.87 11.05 -23.03
N SER A 87 -14.50 12.13 -23.47
CA SER A 87 -15.53 12.12 -24.50
C SER A 87 -15.24 13.20 -25.55
N HIS A 88 -16.00 13.21 -26.65
CA HIS A 88 -15.93 14.31 -27.62
C HIS A 88 -16.29 15.67 -27.01
N LYS A 89 -17.03 15.68 -25.88
CA LYS A 89 -17.40 16.88 -25.11
C LYS A 89 -16.30 17.33 -24.14
N GLY A 90 -15.20 16.59 -24.04
CA GLY A 90 -14.08 16.90 -23.17
C GLY A 90 -13.81 15.85 -22.09
N ARG A 91 -13.03 16.26 -21.08
CA ARG A 91 -12.64 15.44 -19.93
C ARG A 91 -13.66 15.62 -18.82
N LYS A 92 -14.09 14.52 -18.20
CA LYS A 92 -15.03 14.50 -17.09
C LYS A 92 -14.43 13.76 -15.91
N ILE A 93 -14.47 14.39 -14.75
CA ILE A 93 -14.15 13.79 -13.46
C ILE A 93 -15.46 13.36 -12.81
N THR A 94 -15.48 12.15 -12.27
CA THR A 94 -16.58 11.61 -11.48
C THR A 94 -16.03 11.20 -10.12
N LEU A 95 -16.66 11.70 -9.06
CA LEU A 95 -16.37 11.38 -7.66
C LEU A 95 -17.61 10.72 -7.06
N ARG A 96 -17.43 9.62 -6.33
CA ARG A 96 -18.53 8.88 -5.72
C ARG A 96 -18.16 8.44 -4.32
N TYR A 97 -19.02 8.72 -3.35
CA TYR A 97 -18.94 8.19 -2.00
C TYR A 97 -19.32 6.71 -2.00
N ASP A 98 -18.52 5.90 -1.32
CA ASP A 98 -18.70 4.47 -1.15
C ASP A 98 -19.07 4.18 0.31
N GLU A 99 -20.35 3.87 0.56
CA GLU A 99 -20.88 3.59 1.90
C GLU A 99 -20.41 2.24 2.44
N ASP A 100 -20.05 1.30 1.56
CA ASP A 100 -19.74 -0.09 1.90
C ASP A 100 -18.24 -0.36 2.03
N HIS A 101 -17.41 0.68 2.26
CA HIS A 101 -15.96 0.48 2.35
C HIS A 101 -15.61 -0.46 3.52
N PRO A 102 -14.91 -1.59 3.27
CA PRO A 102 -14.47 -2.47 4.34
C PRO A 102 -13.49 -1.70 5.23
N ILE A 103 -13.90 -1.35 6.44
CA ILE A 103 -12.98 -0.82 7.45
C ILE A 103 -11.90 -1.90 7.60
N ILE A 104 -10.67 -1.61 7.14
CA ILE A 104 -9.52 -2.38 7.57
C ILE A 104 -9.33 -1.96 9.02
N VAL A 105 -10.05 -2.62 9.92
CA VAL A 105 -9.71 -2.61 11.34
C VAL A 105 -8.34 -3.26 11.35
N GLU A 106 -7.29 -2.47 11.48
CA GLU A 106 -6.00 -3.01 11.87
C GLU A 106 -6.30 -3.79 13.16
N PRO A 107 -6.14 -5.12 13.16
CA PRO A 107 -6.41 -5.89 14.36
C PRO A 107 -5.54 -5.26 15.43
N GLU A 108 -6.20 -4.79 16.50
CA GLU A 108 -5.51 -4.25 17.67
C GLU A 108 -4.46 -5.29 18.02
N SER A 109 -3.18 -4.91 17.88
CA SER A 109 -2.11 -5.80 18.30
C SER A 109 -2.23 -5.85 19.81
N ASP A 110 -2.98 -6.82 20.31
CA ASP A 110 -2.97 -7.19 21.71
C ASP A 110 -1.50 -7.43 22.07
N THR A 111 -0.87 -6.43 22.65
CA THR A 111 0.37 -6.62 23.40
C THR A 111 -0.06 -7.31 24.69
N ASP A 112 -0.42 -8.59 24.57
CA ASP A 112 -0.39 -9.49 25.71
C ASP A 112 1.08 -9.83 25.92
N ASP A 113 1.59 -9.46 27.09
CA ASP A 113 2.88 -9.82 27.62
C ASP A 113 3.02 -11.36 27.68
N THR A 114 3.23 -12.01 26.54
CA THR A 114 3.65 -13.41 26.52
C THR A 114 5.16 -13.42 26.51
N ALA A 115 5.70 -13.67 27.70
CA ALA A 115 7.09 -13.92 28.00
C ALA A 115 7.82 -14.65 26.87
N GLU A 116 9.05 -14.22 26.62
CA GLU A 116 10.01 -14.94 25.78
C GLU A 116 10.18 -16.36 26.32
N ASP A 117 9.41 -17.32 25.81
CA ASP A 117 9.75 -18.73 25.93
C ASP A 117 10.79 -19.00 24.85
N GLU A 118 12.03 -19.04 25.31
CA GLU A 118 13.23 -19.40 24.59
C GLU A 118 13.01 -20.77 23.92
N PHE A 119 12.54 -20.77 22.67
CA PHE A 119 12.50 -21.98 21.84
C PHE A 119 13.93 -22.44 21.57
N GLN A 120 14.48 -23.22 22.50
CA GLN A 120 15.71 -23.96 22.34
C GLN A 120 15.54 -24.92 21.16
N TYR A 121 16.15 -24.58 20.03
CA TYR A 121 16.35 -25.52 18.94
C TYR A 121 17.20 -26.68 19.44
N GLN A 122 16.57 -27.83 19.71
CA GLN A 122 17.29 -29.09 19.75
C GLN A 122 17.46 -29.58 18.31
N PRO A 123 18.69 -29.75 17.81
CA PRO A 123 18.92 -30.25 16.47
C PRO A 123 18.44 -31.71 16.39
N VAL A 124 17.50 -31.99 15.48
CA VAL A 124 17.20 -33.35 15.05
C VAL A 124 18.34 -33.83 14.15
N ASP A 125 18.97 -34.91 14.56
CA ASP A 125 20.14 -35.49 13.90
C ASP A 125 19.87 -35.80 12.43
N GLY A 126 20.69 -35.20 11.56
CA GLY A 126 21.01 -35.70 10.23
C GLY A 126 20.12 -35.20 9.10
N ASP A 127 20.46 -34.05 8.50
CA ASP A 127 20.50 -33.89 7.03
C ASP A 127 21.10 -32.51 6.63
N PRO A 128 22.10 -32.45 5.73
CA PRO A 128 22.76 -31.18 5.39
C PRO A 128 21.93 -30.36 4.39
N LYS A 129 21.36 -29.24 4.89
CA LYS A 129 20.99 -27.99 4.20
C LYS A 129 20.59 -28.09 2.70
N ALA A 130 19.28 -28.12 2.44
CA ALA A 130 18.72 -27.67 1.17
C ALA A 130 18.21 -26.23 1.30
N THR A 131 18.98 -25.28 0.75
CA THR A 131 18.49 -23.93 0.44
C THR A 131 17.44 -24.05 -0.67
N VAL A 132 16.17 -23.79 -0.37
CA VAL A 132 15.12 -23.73 -1.41
C VAL A 132 14.93 -22.27 -1.82
N CYS A 133 15.38 -21.94 -3.03
CA CYS A 133 15.04 -20.72 -3.75
C CYS A 133 13.75 -20.97 -4.55
N TYR A 134 12.69 -20.22 -4.29
CA TYR A 134 11.46 -20.27 -5.09
C TYR A 134 11.58 -19.32 -6.30
N VAL A 135 11.29 -19.83 -7.50
CA VAL A 135 11.08 -19.02 -8.70
C VAL A 135 9.61 -19.13 -9.10
N ARG A 136 9.01 -17.98 -9.41
CA ARG A 136 7.59 -17.81 -9.75
C ARG A 136 7.33 -18.20 -11.21
N GLY A 137 6.32 -19.02 -11.47
CA GLY A 137 5.87 -19.37 -12.82
C GLY A 137 4.36 -19.65 -12.88
N ASP A 138 3.72 -19.07 -13.89
CA ASP A 138 2.29 -19.09 -14.23
C ASP A 138 1.82 -20.48 -14.67
N SER A 139 1.40 -21.32 -13.74
CA SER A 139 0.36 -22.35 -13.95
C SER A 139 0.08 -22.99 -12.60
N GLY A 140 -1.19 -23.27 -12.31
CA GLY A 140 -1.68 -23.68 -10.99
C GLY A 140 -0.70 -24.56 -10.21
N ASN A 141 -0.35 -24.10 -9.00
CA ASN A 141 0.72 -24.63 -8.18
C ASN A 141 0.58 -26.14 -7.95
N LYS A 142 1.39 -26.93 -8.66
CA LYS A 142 1.68 -28.32 -8.30
C LYS A 142 3.12 -28.40 -7.83
N SER A 143 3.37 -29.04 -6.69
CA SER A 143 4.72 -29.30 -6.22
C SER A 143 5.44 -30.22 -7.20
N PHE A 144 6.76 -30.09 -7.36
CA PHE A 144 7.58 -30.99 -8.19
C PHE A 144 7.44 -32.46 -7.76
N HIS A 145 7.10 -32.70 -6.49
CA HIS A 145 6.84 -34.04 -5.95
C HIS A 145 5.49 -34.62 -6.41
N ASP A 146 4.53 -33.77 -6.78
CA ASP A 146 3.20 -34.14 -7.26
C ASP A 146 3.12 -34.21 -8.80
N MET A 147 4.22 -33.96 -9.51
CA MET A 147 4.31 -34.07 -10.96
C MET A 147 4.67 -35.49 -11.39
N THR A 148 4.03 -35.93 -12.48
CA THR A 148 4.34 -37.20 -13.14
C THR A 148 5.70 -37.14 -13.84
N ASP A 149 6.36 -38.28 -14.04
CA ASP A 149 7.72 -38.31 -14.62
C ASP A 149 7.79 -37.69 -16.02
N ALA A 150 6.69 -37.72 -16.78
CA ALA A 150 6.59 -37.06 -18.09
C ALA A 150 6.55 -35.52 -18.00
N GLU A 151 5.99 -34.95 -16.92
CA GLU A 151 5.95 -33.49 -16.71
C GLU A 151 7.33 -32.95 -16.29
N LYS A 152 8.10 -33.77 -15.55
CA LYS A 152 9.47 -33.43 -15.11
C LYS A 152 10.46 -33.34 -16.28
N GLU A 153 10.32 -34.20 -17.29
CA GLU A 153 11.20 -34.15 -18.47
C GLU A 153 10.94 -32.92 -19.36
N ASN A 154 9.69 -32.45 -19.44
CA ASN A 154 9.34 -31.25 -20.20
C ASN A 154 9.92 -29.96 -19.58
N PHE A 155 10.15 -29.96 -18.26
CA PHE A 155 10.81 -28.87 -17.54
C PHE A 155 12.31 -28.77 -17.89
N LEU A 156 12.97 -29.90 -18.17
CA LEU A 156 14.39 -29.95 -18.52
C LEU A 156 14.65 -29.62 -20.00
N VAL A 157 13.68 -29.80 -20.89
CA VAL A 157 13.83 -29.56 -22.34
C VAL A 157 13.71 -28.07 -22.73
N THR A 158 13.04 -27.24 -21.93
CA THR A 158 12.83 -25.82 -22.23
C THR A 158 13.92 -24.89 -21.68
N SER A 159 14.96 -25.47 -21.07
CA SER A 159 16.09 -24.76 -20.48
C SER A 159 17.37 -24.87 -21.34
N TYR A 160 17.28 -24.65 -22.65
CA TYR A 160 18.41 -24.33 -23.55
C TYR A 160 17.94 -23.49 -24.74
#